data_AF-A0AAW7SPH0-F1
#
_entry.id   AF-A0AAW7SPH0-F1
#
_cell.length_a   1.000
_cell.length_b   1.000
_cell.length_c   1.000
_cell.angle_alpha   90.00
_cell.angle_beta   90.00
_cell.angle_gamma   90.00
#
_symmetry.space_group_name_H-M   'P 1'
#
loop_
_entity.id
_entity.type
_entity.pdbx_description
1 polymer ?
#
loop_
_entity_poly.entity_id
_entity_poly.type
_entity_poly.pdbx_seq_one_letter_code
_entity_poly.pdbx_strand_id
1 'polypeptide(L)'
;MGRDLVLATQSHRLPETYAADPPWQRAGQIFLDADLAILAAAPDRLREHDRAIAREWAQDPDAPSASFRVGRKRALVHLREQAPLFRSAEFAPLEPRTRRNLDMLIDLYG
;
A
#
# COMPACT_ATOMS: atom_id res chain seq x y z
N MET A 1 -10.20 4.70 18.69
CA MET A 1 -10.98 4.43 17.47
C MET A 1 -10.44 5.17 16.24
N GLY A 2 -10.54 6.50 16.09
CA GLY A 2 -10.03 7.17 14.88
C GLY A 2 -8.50 7.07 14.68
N ARG A 3 -7.74 7.19 15.77
CA ARG A 3 -6.26 7.09 15.76
C ARG A 3 -5.75 5.69 15.39
N ASP A 4 -6.50 4.64 15.70
CA ASP A 4 -6.08 3.25 15.50
C ASP A 4 -6.17 2.86 14.02
N LEU A 5 -7.12 3.43 13.27
CA LEU A 5 -7.21 3.27 11.81
C LEU A 5 -6.06 3.99 11.09
N VAL A 6 -5.62 5.15 11.58
CA VAL A 6 -4.44 5.86 11.04
C VAL A 6 -3.15 5.07 11.28
N LEU A 7 -3.02 4.39 12.42
CA LEU A 7 -1.86 3.52 12.66
C LEU A 7 -1.94 2.22 11.83
N ALA A 8 -3.14 1.74 11.54
CA ALA A 8 -3.37 0.55 10.72
C ALA A 8 -2.91 0.74 9.26
N THR A 9 -2.97 1.96 8.69
CA THR A 9 -2.46 2.22 7.33
C THR A 9 -0.94 2.06 7.24
N GLN A 10 -0.19 2.26 8.33
CA GLN A 10 1.26 2.07 8.33
C GLN A 10 1.65 0.60 8.02
N SER A 11 0.93 -0.35 8.63
CA SER A 11 1.20 -1.79 8.46
C SER A 11 0.25 -2.48 7.48
N HIS A 12 -0.77 -1.76 7.02
CA HIS A 12 -1.93 -2.30 6.31
C HIS A 12 -2.52 -3.54 7.02
N ARG A 13 -2.57 -3.53 8.36
CA ARG A 13 -3.15 -4.61 9.18
C ARG A 13 -4.05 -3.99 10.25
N LEU A 14 -5.22 -4.58 10.45
CA LEU A 14 -6.09 -4.17 11.56
C LEU A 14 -5.54 -4.67 12.89
N PRO A 15 -5.58 -3.83 13.95
CA PRO A 15 -5.34 -4.30 15.31
C PRO A 15 -6.36 -5.36 15.74
N GLU A 16 -5.93 -6.30 16.58
CA GLU A 16 -6.79 -7.39 17.11
C GLU A 16 -8.02 -6.88 17.85
N THR A 17 -7.99 -5.66 18.39
CA THR A 17 -9.12 -5.02 19.06
C THR A 17 -10.33 -4.83 18.14
N TYR A 18 -10.13 -4.78 16.82
CA TYR A 18 -11.23 -4.73 15.84
C TYR A 18 -11.85 -6.10 15.56
N ALA A 19 -11.22 -7.21 15.96
CA ALA A 19 -11.74 -8.56 15.76
C ALA A 19 -12.93 -8.89 16.67
N ALA A 20 -13.14 -8.12 17.74
CA ALA A 20 -14.22 -8.35 18.71
C ALA A 20 -15.60 -7.87 18.21
N ASP A 21 -15.67 -7.06 17.15
CA ASP A 21 -16.92 -6.52 16.60
C ASP A 21 -16.94 -6.69 15.06
N PRO A 22 -17.72 -7.64 14.51
CA PRO A 22 -17.67 -7.99 13.09
C PRO A 22 -18.01 -6.83 12.12
N PRO A 23 -19.02 -5.98 12.37
CA PRO A 23 -19.22 -4.74 11.61
C PRO A 23 -17.98 -3.83 11.55
N TRP A 24 -17.33 -3.56 12.69
CA TRP A 24 -16.14 -2.71 12.72
C TRP A 24 -14.93 -3.37 12.08
N GLN A 25 -14.79 -4.69 12.21
CA GLN A 25 -13.76 -5.46 11.51
C GLN A 25 -13.89 -5.30 10.00
N ARG A 26 -15.11 -5.48 9.46
CA ARG A 26 -15.37 -5.34 8.03
C ARG A 26 -15.11 -3.91 7.54
N ALA A 27 -15.60 -2.91 8.28
CA ALA A 27 -15.38 -1.50 7.93
C ALA A 27 -13.88 -1.17 7.89
N GLY A 28 -13.11 -1.67 8.86
CA GLY A 28 -11.66 -1.51 8.89
C GLY A 28 -10.95 -2.20 7.71
N GLN A 29 -11.40 -3.39 7.30
CA GLN A 29 -10.83 -4.10 6.16
C GLN A 29 -11.06 -3.33 4.86
N ILE A 30 -12.28 -2.85 4.65
CA ILE A 30 -12.64 -2.02 3.49
C ILE A 30 -11.81 -0.72 3.49
N PHE A 31 -11.59 -0.10 4.65
CA PHE A 31 -10.78 1.11 4.74
C PHE A 31 -9.32 0.86 4.32
N LEU A 32 -8.71 -0.22 4.80
CA LEU A 32 -7.34 -0.59 4.41
C LEU A 32 -7.23 -1.01 2.94
N ASP A 33 -8.23 -1.72 2.43
CA ASP A 33 -8.28 -2.11 1.02
C ASP A 33 -8.46 -0.89 0.10
N ALA A 34 -9.24 0.11 0.53
CA ALA A 34 -9.39 1.37 -0.19
C ALA A 34 -8.07 2.18 -0.23
N ASP A 35 -7.29 2.17 0.84
CA ASP A 35 -5.95 2.76 0.90
C ASP A 35 -5.00 2.06 -0.09
N LEU A 36 -5.01 0.72 -0.12
CA LEU A 36 -4.20 -0.08 -1.05
C LEU A 36 -4.63 0.03 -2.51
N ALA A 37 -5.88 0.43 -2.79
CA ALA A 37 -6.43 0.44 -4.14
C ALA A 37 -5.68 1.37 -5.11
N ILE A 38 -4.93 2.35 -4.61
CA ILE A 38 -4.02 3.17 -5.43
C ILE A 38 -3.01 2.32 -6.20
N LEU A 39 -2.57 1.21 -5.63
CA LEU A 39 -1.63 0.27 -6.25
C LEU A 39 -2.24 -0.45 -7.47
N ALA A 40 -3.57 -0.45 -7.61
CA ALA A 40 -4.28 -0.97 -8.77
C ALA A 40 -4.54 0.09 -9.86
N ALA A 41 -4.02 1.30 -9.72
CA ALA A 41 -4.24 2.38 -10.69
C ALA A 41 -3.62 2.10 -12.08
N ALA A 42 -3.91 2.98 -13.03
CA ALA A 42 -3.15 3.09 -14.28
C ALA A 42 -1.66 3.24 -13.99
N PRO A 43 -0.75 2.54 -14.70
CA PRO A 43 0.69 2.61 -14.44
C PRO A 43 1.23 4.05 -14.36
N ASP A 44 0.78 4.95 -15.24
CA ASP A 44 1.24 6.35 -15.21
C ASP A 44 0.76 7.10 -13.97
N ARG A 45 -0.50 6.87 -13.55
CA ARG A 45 -1.04 7.43 -12.31
C ARG A 45 -0.31 6.87 -11.08
N LEU A 46 0.01 5.59 -11.09
CA LEU A 46 0.76 4.95 -10.00
C LEU A 46 2.19 5.49 -9.92
N ARG A 47 2.87 5.67 -11.06
CA ARG A 47 4.20 6.29 -11.09
C ARG A 47 4.18 7.72 -10.57
N GLU A 48 3.20 8.53 -10.95
CA GLU A 48 3.09 9.90 -10.40
C GLU A 48 2.82 9.89 -8.90
N HIS A 49 2.00 8.95 -8.41
CA HIS A 49 1.80 8.77 -6.98
C HIS A 49 3.10 8.38 -6.26
N ASP A 50 3.89 7.46 -6.81
CA ASP A 50 5.19 7.07 -6.25
C ASP A 50 6.21 8.23 -6.26
N ARG A 51 6.24 9.03 -7.34
CA ARG A 51 7.02 10.27 -7.42
C ARG A 51 6.60 11.28 -6.36
N ALA A 52 5.30 11.41 -6.08
CA ALA A 52 4.82 12.30 -5.03
C ALA A 52 5.35 11.87 -3.64
N ILE A 53 5.40 10.57 -3.35
CA ILE A 53 5.99 10.05 -2.11
C ILE A 53 7.47 10.44 -2.00
N ALA A 54 8.24 10.35 -3.09
CA ALA A 54 9.63 10.81 -3.07
C ALA A 54 9.75 12.30 -2.70
N ARG A 55 8.89 13.15 -3.26
CA ARG A 55 8.85 14.60 -2.95
C ARG A 55 8.49 14.86 -1.49
N GLU A 56 7.54 14.12 -0.91
CA GLU A 56 7.17 14.25 0.50
C GLU A 56 8.35 13.97 1.45
N TRP A 57 9.27 13.10 1.05
CA TRP A 57 10.49 12.78 1.78
C TRP A 57 11.69 13.65 1.37
N ALA A 58 11.42 14.80 0.73
CA ALA A 58 12.43 15.74 0.23
C ALA A 58 13.48 15.08 -0.69
N GLN A 59 13.07 14.07 -1.46
CA GLN A 59 13.90 13.44 -2.49
C GLN A 59 13.59 14.02 -3.87
N ASP A 60 14.59 14.02 -4.75
CA ASP A 60 14.35 14.14 -6.18
C ASP A 60 13.62 12.86 -6.66
N PRO A 61 12.42 12.98 -7.26
CA PRO A 61 11.66 11.81 -7.74
C PRO A 61 12.31 11.09 -8.93
N ASP A 62 13.19 11.75 -9.68
CA ASP A 62 13.93 11.15 -10.81
C ASP A 62 15.29 10.59 -10.37
N ALA A 63 15.87 11.12 -9.29
CA ALA A 63 17.16 10.70 -8.76
C ALA A 63 17.20 10.65 -7.21
N PRO A 64 16.38 9.80 -6.56
CA PRO A 64 16.31 9.75 -5.10
C PRO A 64 17.61 9.17 -4.51
N SER A 65 17.88 9.51 -3.24
CA SER A 65 19.06 8.99 -2.53
C SER A 65 19.05 7.46 -2.41
N ALA A 66 20.23 6.86 -2.31
CA ALA A 66 20.37 5.41 -2.18
C ALA A 66 19.62 4.85 -0.95
N SER A 67 19.61 5.57 0.17
CA SER A 67 18.88 5.18 1.38
C SER A 67 17.37 5.17 1.17
N PHE A 68 16.81 6.19 0.50
CA PHE A 68 15.40 6.23 0.14
C PHE A 68 15.05 5.06 -0.79
N ARG A 69 15.85 4.81 -1.83
CA ARG A 69 15.61 3.71 -2.78
C ARG A 69 15.52 2.36 -2.06
N VAL A 70 16.47 2.07 -1.16
CA VAL A 70 16.47 0.84 -0.35
C VAL A 70 15.23 0.74 0.54
N GLY A 71 14.88 1.83 1.25
CA GLY A 71 13.70 1.87 2.11
C GLY A 71 12.40 1.68 1.34
N ARG A 72 12.26 2.36 0.20
CA ARG A 72 11.08 2.28 -0.66
C ARG A 72 10.91 0.89 -1.26
N LYS A 73 11.99 0.29 -1.79
CA LYS A 73 11.98 -1.10 -2.29
C LYS A 73 11.52 -2.07 -1.21
N ARG A 74 12.05 -1.97 0.02
CA ARG A 74 11.65 -2.82 1.15
C ARG A 74 10.17 -2.70 1.47
N ALA A 75 9.63 -1.47 1.50
CA ALA A 75 8.20 -1.26 1.74
C ALA A 75 7.32 -1.89 0.66
N LEU A 76 7.70 -1.74 -0.62
CA LEU A 76 6.98 -2.33 -1.75
C LEU A 76 7.03 -3.87 -1.74
N VAL A 77 8.19 -4.46 -1.44
CA VAL A 77 8.34 -5.92 -1.27
C VAL A 77 7.46 -6.42 -0.12
N HIS A 78 7.48 -5.73 1.02
CA HIS A 78 6.64 -6.10 2.16
C HIS A 78 5.14 -6.12 1.83
N LEU A 79 4.66 -5.15 1.05
CA LEU A 79 3.29 -5.14 0.54
C LEU A 79 3.04 -6.31 -0.41
N ARG A 80 3.98 -6.58 -1.34
CA ARG A 80 3.87 -7.64 -2.34
C ARG A 80 3.78 -9.06 -1.75
N GLU A 81 4.39 -9.26 -0.59
CA GLU A 81 4.38 -10.52 0.17
C GLU A 81 3.08 -10.76 0.96
N GLN A 82 2.21 -9.75 1.09
CA GLN A 82 0.93 -9.93 1.79
C GLN A 82 -0.01 -10.86 1.01
N ALA A 83 -0.63 -11.79 1.75
CA ALA A 83 -1.58 -12.76 1.23
C ALA A 83 -2.70 -13.03 2.27
N PRO A 84 -3.98 -12.77 1.92
CA PRO A 84 -4.43 -12.05 0.73
C PRO A 84 -4.00 -10.57 0.78
N LEU A 85 -3.86 -9.92 -0.38
CA LEU A 85 -3.47 -8.50 -0.41
C LEU A 85 -4.68 -7.60 -0.12
N PHE A 86 -5.84 -7.93 -0.69
CA PHE A 86 -7.12 -7.34 -0.35
C PHE A 86 -7.93 -8.31 0.51
N ARG A 87 -8.51 -7.82 1.60
CA ARG A 87 -9.24 -8.65 2.57
C ARG A 87 -10.73 -8.76 2.28
N SER A 88 -11.27 -7.82 1.52
CA SER A 88 -12.68 -7.71 1.16
C SER A 88 -12.96 -8.21 -0.26
N ALA A 89 -14.17 -8.73 -0.48
CA ALA A 89 -14.58 -9.27 -1.77
C ALA A 89 -14.69 -8.17 -2.84
N GLU A 90 -15.00 -6.94 -2.40
CA GLU A 90 -15.16 -5.75 -3.21
C GLU A 90 -13.86 -5.36 -3.93
N PHE A 91 -12.70 -5.61 -3.30
CA PHE A 91 -11.37 -5.27 -3.83
C PHE A 91 -10.59 -6.46 -4.38
N ALA A 92 -11.00 -7.70 -4.11
CA ALA A 92 -10.35 -8.91 -4.64
C ALA A 92 -10.07 -8.88 -6.16
N PRO A 93 -10.95 -8.35 -7.05
CA PRO A 93 -10.66 -8.25 -8.48
C PRO A 93 -9.47 -7.36 -8.85
N LEU A 94 -9.02 -6.47 -7.95
CA LEU A 94 -7.87 -5.59 -8.18
C LEU A 94 -6.52 -6.28 -7.95
N GLU A 95 -6.50 -7.44 -7.27
CA GLU A 95 -5.26 -8.08 -6.84
C GLU A 95 -4.31 -8.42 -8.00
N PRO A 96 -4.76 -9.00 -9.13
CA PRO A 96 -3.84 -9.33 -10.24
C PRO A 96 -3.14 -8.10 -10.82
N ARG A 97 -3.84 -6.97 -10.93
CA ARG A 97 -3.26 -5.71 -11.41
C ARG A 97 -2.30 -5.13 -10.39
N THR A 98 -2.69 -5.16 -9.12
CA THR A 98 -1.89 -4.65 -8.01
C THR A 98 -0.56 -5.38 -7.90
N ARG A 99 -0.56 -6.72 -8.02
CA ARG A 99 0.68 -7.51 -7.99
C ARG A 99 1.63 -7.14 -9.13
N ARG A 100 1.13 -7.02 -10.37
CA ARG A 100 1.95 -6.56 -11.53
C ARG A 100 2.52 -5.16 -11.33
N ASN A 101 1.72 -4.26 -10.77
CA ASN A 101 2.13 -2.89 -10.50
C ASN A 101 3.19 -2.82 -9.39
N LEU A 102 3.05 -3.61 -8.33
CA LEU A 102 4.07 -3.73 -7.28
C LEU A 102 5.38 -4.27 -7.84
N ASP A 103 5.34 -5.33 -8.67
CA ASP A 103 6.54 -5.88 -9.32
C ASP A 103 7.23 -4.81 -10.17
N MET A 104 6.47 -4.04 -10.97
CA MET A 104 7.01 -2.92 -11.75
C MET A 104 7.66 -1.83 -10.88
N LEU A 105 7.05 -1.44 -9.75
CA LEU A 105 7.64 -0.45 -8.85
C LEU A 105 8.90 -0.98 -8.15
N ILE A 106 8.93 -2.27 -7.77
CA ILE A 106 10.10 -2.91 -7.14
C ILE A 106 11.30 -2.86 -8.09
N ASP A 107 11.10 -3.17 -9.37
CA ASP A 107 12.13 -3.14 -10.40
C ASP A 107 12.69 -1.72 -10.62
N LEU A 108 11.87 -0.66 -10.49
CA LEU A 108 12.33 0.73 -10.60
C LEU A 108 13.33 1.12 -9.50
N TYR A 109 13.23 0.50 -8.32
CA TYR A 109 14.08 0.82 -7.18
C TYR A 109 15.32 -0.07 -7.05
N GLY A 110 15.50 -1.09 -7.91
CA GLY A 110 16.78 -1.78 -8.10
C GLY A 110 16.67 -3.14 -8.76
#